data_AF-D5BYU6-F1
#
_entry.id   AF-D5BYU6-F1
#
_cell.length_a   1.000
_cell.length_b   1.000
_cell.length_c   1.000
_cell.angle_alpha   90.00
_cell.angle_beta   90.00
_cell.angle_gamma   90.00
#
_symmetry.space_group_name_H-M   'P 1'
#
loop_
_entity.id
_entity.type
_entity.pdbx_description
1 polymer ?
#
loop_
_entity_poly.entity_id
_entity_poly.type
_entity_poly.pdbx_seq_one_letter_code
_entity_poly.pdbx_strand_id
1 'polypeptide(L)'
;MRTDNTQDDAAVELRNILTAAIGQAFDMNENVALPLAERIAEHLFTLAGGSKLYVPKLDRQQRNAAILEQFNGRNAAELCGRYGISKAQFYRILG
;
A
#
# COMPACT_ATOMS: atom_id res chain seq x y z
N MET A 1 26.00 19.25 6.10
CA MET A 1 25.98 18.19 7.13
C MET A 1 24.55 18.05 7.69
N ARG A 2 23.63 17.47 6.89
CA ARG A 2 22.21 17.20 7.25
C ARG A 2 21.62 15.98 6.52
N THR A 3 22.33 15.40 5.56
CA THR A 3 21.85 14.31 4.69
C THR A 3 21.93 12.94 5.35
N ASP A 4 22.83 12.77 6.31
CA ASP A 4 23.11 11.47 6.97
C ASP A 4 21.94 11.04 7.87
N ASN A 5 21.41 11.96 8.69
CA ASN A 5 20.33 11.66 9.64
C ASN A 5 19.03 11.25 8.93
N THR A 6 18.67 11.92 7.84
CA THR A 6 17.42 11.66 7.12
C THR A 6 17.42 10.33 6.37
N GLN A 7 18.59 9.85 5.92
CA GLN A 7 18.71 8.53 5.31
C GLN A 7 18.57 7.42 6.36
N ASP A 8 19.18 7.60 7.53
CA ASP A 8 19.06 6.67 8.64
C ASP A 8 17.60 6.60 9.15
N ASP A 9 16.96 7.76 9.31
CA ASP A 9 15.54 7.88 9.69
C ASP A 9 14.62 7.12 8.71
N ALA A 10 14.83 7.29 7.40
CA ALA A 10 14.03 6.61 6.38
C ALA A 10 14.25 5.09 6.36
N ALA A 11 15.47 4.64 6.65
CA ALA A 11 15.79 3.22 6.75
C ALA A 11 15.17 2.57 8.00
N VAL A 12 15.13 3.29 9.12
CA VAL A 12 14.40 2.89 10.32
C VAL A 12 12.90 2.82 10.04
N GLU A 13 12.31 3.83 9.39
CA GLU A 13 10.88 3.86 9.07
C GLU A 13 10.48 2.68 8.18
N LEU A 14 11.25 2.39 7.12
CA LEU A 14 11.00 1.27 6.23
C LEU A 14 11.02 -0.08 6.97
N ARG A 15 11.99 -0.29 7.87
CA ARG A 15 12.05 -1.51 8.69
C ARG A 15 10.82 -1.65 9.57
N ASN A 16 10.38 -0.58 10.22
CA ASN A 16 9.19 -0.60 11.07
C ASN A 16 7.92 -0.94 10.28
N ILE A 17 7.77 -0.36 9.08
CA ILE A 17 6.66 -0.69 8.18
C ILE A 17 6.66 -2.17 7.81
N LEU A 18 7.83 -2.72 7.45
CA LEU A 18 7.98 -4.13 7.09
C LEU A 18 7.71 -5.07 8.26
N THR A 19 8.22 -4.78 9.46
CA THR A 19 7.96 -5.56 10.67
C THR A 19 6.46 -5.64 10.97
N ALA A 20 5.77 -4.49 10.94
CA ALA A 20 4.33 -4.44 11.14
C ALA A 20 3.57 -5.21 10.06
N ALA A 21 3.94 -5.04 8.78
CA ALA A 21 3.29 -5.72 7.66
C ALA A 21 3.45 -7.24 7.72
N ILE A 22 4.65 -7.73 8.04
CA ILE A 22 4.93 -9.17 8.19
C ILE A 22 4.17 -9.75 9.38
N GLY A 23 4.19 -9.06 10.53
CA GLY A 23 3.45 -9.50 11.71
C GLY A 23 1.95 -9.62 11.43
N GLN A 24 1.35 -8.64 10.75
CA GLN A 24 -0.06 -8.65 10.39
C GLN A 24 -0.43 -9.66 9.30
N ALA A 25 0.41 -9.83 8.27
CA ALA A 25 0.09 -10.68 7.14
C ALA A 25 0.26 -12.18 7.44
N PHE A 26 1.12 -12.52 8.39
CA PHE A 26 1.50 -13.91 8.70
C PHE A 26 1.25 -14.32 10.16
N ASP A 27 0.55 -13.49 10.94
CA ASP A 27 0.28 -13.71 12.38
C ASP A 27 1.56 -14.01 13.20
N MET A 28 2.65 -13.31 12.86
CA MET A 28 3.95 -13.48 13.50
C MET A 28 4.16 -12.44 14.61
N ASN A 29 4.83 -12.85 15.68
CA ASN A 29 5.28 -11.91 16.71
C ASN A 29 6.49 -11.10 16.26
N GLU A 30 6.73 -9.97 16.91
CA GLU A 30 7.80 -9.02 16.56
C GLU A 30 9.20 -9.66 16.57
N ASN A 31 9.48 -10.56 17.52
CA ASN A 31 10.78 -11.22 17.63
C ASN A 31 11.13 -12.08 16.40
N VAL A 32 10.12 -12.57 15.68
CA VAL A 32 10.28 -13.32 14.43
C VAL A 32 10.18 -12.39 13.22
N ALA A 33 9.28 -11.41 13.25
CA ALA A 33 9.04 -10.50 12.14
C ALA A 33 10.20 -9.51 11.90
N LEU A 34 10.82 -9.01 12.97
CA LEU A 34 11.91 -8.03 12.91
C LEU A 34 13.14 -8.52 12.12
N PRO A 35 13.76 -9.68 12.43
CA PRO A 35 14.92 -10.15 11.67
C PRO A 35 14.61 -10.44 10.20
N LEU A 36 13.35 -10.80 9.88
CA LEU A 36 12.91 -10.93 8.49
C LEU A 36 12.81 -9.56 7.79
N ALA A 37 12.20 -8.58 8.47
CA ALA A 37 12.07 -7.22 7.97
C ALA A 37 13.43 -6.57 7.70
N GLU A 38 14.41 -6.76 8.58
CA GLU A 38 15.77 -6.25 8.39
C GLU A 38 16.39 -6.78 7.10
N ARG A 39 16.39 -8.11 6.91
CA ARG A 39 16.96 -8.72 5.71
C ARG A 39 16.25 -8.30 4.43
N ILE A 40 14.93 -8.14 4.47
CA ILE A 40 14.14 -7.67 3.33
C ILE A 40 14.48 -6.20 3.02
N ALA A 41 14.60 -5.34 4.03
CA ALA A 41 14.95 -3.94 3.87
C ALA A 41 16.34 -3.79 3.22
N GLU A 42 17.34 -4.55 3.68
CA GLU A 42 18.70 -4.56 3.12
C GLU A 42 18.68 -4.92 1.61
N HIS A 43 17.94 -5.97 1.25
CA HIS A 43 17.78 -6.35 -0.15
C HIS A 43 17.03 -5.27 -0.95
N LEU A 44 16.01 -4.62 -0.37
CA LEU A 44 15.26 -3.57 -1.03
C LEU A 44 16.13 -2.33 -1.31
N PHE A 45 17.03 -1.96 -0.39
CA PHE A 45 18.02 -0.91 -0.65
C PHE A 45 18.96 -1.25 -1.80
N THR A 46 19.31 -2.53 -1.95
CA THR A 46 20.15 -2.98 -3.07
C THR A 46 19.40 -2.92 -4.40
N LEU A 47 18.11 -3.30 -4.40
CA LEU A 47 17.29 -3.39 -5.62
C LEU A 47 16.76 -2.03 -6.08
N ALA A 48 16.42 -1.14 -5.15
CA ALA A 48 15.69 0.10 -5.44
C ALA A 48 16.31 1.35 -4.79
N GLY A 49 17.47 1.22 -4.12
CA GLY A 49 18.18 2.35 -3.53
C GLY A 49 18.47 3.46 -4.55
N GLY A 50 18.13 4.70 -4.20
CA GLY A 50 18.26 5.85 -5.09
C GLY A 50 17.09 6.06 -6.07
N SER A 51 16.18 5.09 -6.20
CA SER A 51 14.96 5.22 -6.99
C SER A 51 13.79 5.73 -6.14
N LYS A 52 12.92 6.58 -6.71
CA LYS A 52 11.65 6.97 -6.06
C LYS A 52 10.63 5.84 -6.26
N LEU A 53 10.59 4.89 -5.33
CA LEU A 53 9.58 3.83 -5.33
C LEU A 53 8.23 4.39 -4.84
N TYR A 54 7.23 4.41 -5.73
CA TYR A 54 5.87 4.79 -5.37
C TYR A 54 5.09 3.57 -4.88
N VAL A 55 4.60 3.60 -3.64
CA VAL A 55 3.73 2.57 -3.07
C VAL A 55 2.27 3.01 -3.19
N PRO A 56 1.47 2.42 -4.12
CA PRO A 56 0.07 2.79 -4.27
C PRO A 56 -0.78 2.28 -3.10
N LYS A 57 -1.83 3.03 -2.74
CA LYS A 57 -2.83 2.57 -1.78
C LYS A 57 -3.72 1.49 -2.44
N LEU A 58 -3.56 0.23 -2.02
CA LEU A 58 -4.23 -0.95 -2.57
C LEU A 58 -5.77 -0.82 -2.62
N ASP A 59 -6.34 -0.17 -1.60
CA ASP A 59 -7.78 0.04 -1.42
C ASP A 59 -8.47 0.64 -2.66
N ARG A 60 -7.81 1.59 -3.35
CA ARG A 60 -8.43 2.27 -4.51
C ARG A 60 -8.50 1.36 -5.73
N GLN A 61 -7.45 0.59 -6.02
CA GLN A 61 -7.43 -0.28 -7.20
C GLN A 61 -8.36 -1.48 -7.04
N GLN A 62 -8.31 -2.15 -5.88
CA GLN A 62 -9.25 -3.25 -5.59
C GLN A 62 -10.70 -2.77 -5.57
N ARG A 63 -10.99 -1.64 -4.92
CA ARG A 63 -12.34 -1.06 -4.92
C ARG A 63 -12.80 -0.75 -6.35
N ASN A 64 -11.96 -0.11 -7.15
CA ASN A 64 -12.32 0.24 -8.53
C ASN A 64 -12.57 -1.02 -9.38
N ALA A 65 -11.74 -2.06 -9.24
CA ALA A 65 -11.95 -3.34 -9.91
C ALA A 65 -13.29 -3.98 -9.49
N ALA A 66 -13.57 -4.03 -8.19
CA ALA A 66 -14.83 -4.56 -7.67
C ALA A 66 -16.06 -3.77 -8.13
N ILE A 67 -15.93 -2.44 -8.27
CA ILE A 67 -16.98 -1.59 -8.86
C ILE A 67 -17.24 -1.95 -10.32
N LEU A 68 -16.18 -2.16 -11.11
CA LEU A 68 -16.29 -2.54 -12.52
C LEU A 68 -16.92 -3.91 -12.70
N GLU A 69 -16.53 -4.89 -11.88
CA GLU A 69 -17.09 -6.25 -11.92
C GLU A 69 -18.58 -6.29 -11.53
N GLN A 70 -19.02 -5.44 -10.60
CA GLN A 70 -20.41 -5.42 -10.13
C GLN A 70 -21.32 -4.50 -10.93
N PHE A 71 -20.77 -3.67 -11.83
CA PHE A 71 -21.58 -2.74 -12.60
C PHE A 71 -22.38 -3.46 -13.67
N ASN A 72 -23.71 -3.34 -13.61
CA ASN A 72 -24.65 -3.98 -14.54
C ASN A 72 -25.25 -3.00 -15.57
N GLY A 73 -24.68 -1.80 -15.71
CA GLY A 73 -25.20 -0.75 -16.59
C GLY A 73 -26.24 0.19 -15.96
N ARG A 74 -26.89 -0.21 -14.85
CA ARG A 74 -27.99 0.56 -14.23
C ARG A 74 -27.85 0.77 -12.72
N ASN A 75 -26.99 0.00 -12.03
CA ASN A 75 -26.81 0.05 -10.57
C ASN A 75 -25.79 1.10 -10.07
N ALA A 76 -25.55 2.18 -10.82
CA ALA A 76 -24.55 3.18 -10.46
C ALA A 76 -24.79 3.84 -9.08
N ALA A 77 -26.05 4.18 -8.76
CA ALA A 77 -26.40 4.80 -7.47
C ALA A 77 -26.16 3.86 -6.28
N GLU A 78 -26.49 2.58 -6.45
CA GLU A 78 -26.27 1.53 -5.45
C GLU A 78 -24.77 1.33 -5.19
N LEU A 79 -23.96 1.22 -6.24
CA LEU A 79 -22.51 1.09 -6.12
C LEU A 79 -21.86 2.32 -5.50
N CYS A 80 -22.31 3.53 -5.85
CA CYS A 80 -21.83 4.76 -5.20
C CYS A 80 -22.07 4.75 -3.69
N GLY A 81 -23.28 4.34 -3.27
CA GLY A 81 -23.63 4.21 -1.85
C GLY A 81 -22.82 3.12 -1.15
N ARG A 82 -22.73 1.93 -1.76
CA ARG A 82 -22.00 0.78 -1.20
C ARG A 82 -20.51 1.05 -0.98
N TYR A 83 -19.89 1.77 -1.91
CA TYR A 83 -18.46 2.04 -1.89
C TYR A 83 -18.09 3.42 -1.34
N GLY A 84 -19.09 4.22 -0.93
CA GLY A 84 -18.88 5.56 -0.37
C GLY A 84 -18.19 6.53 -1.35
N ILE A 85 -18.47 6.41 -2.64
CA ILE A 85 -17.85 7.25 -3.68
C ILE A 85 -18.85 8.19 -4.33
N SER A 86 -18.37 9.34 -4.80
CA SER A 86 -19.21 10.28 -5.53
C SER A 86 -19.55 9.77 -6.93
N LYS A 87 -20.68 10.23 -7.48
CA LYS A 87 -21.09 9.92 -8.85
C LYS A 87 -20.03 10.34 -9.90
N ALA A 88 -19.36 11.47 -9.66
CA ALA A 88 -18.26 11.94 -10.51
C ALA A 88 -17.05 11.00 -10.46
N GLN A 89 -16.71 10.47 -9.28
CA GLN A 89 -15.64 9.50 -9.14
C GLN A 89 -16.00 8.16 -9.78
N PHE A 90 -17.26 7.72 -9.66
CA PHE A 90 -17.76 6.50 -10.30
C PHE A 90 -17.60 6.54 -11.82
N TYR A 91 -18.02 7.62 -12.49
CA TYR A 91 -17.83 7.72 -13.95
C TYR A 91 -16.36 7.81 -14.36
N ARG A 92 -15.50 8.44 -13.54
CA ARG A 92 -14.04 8.41 -13.78
C ARG A 92 -13.45 7.00 -13.70
N ILE A 93 -14.07 6.10 -12.93
CA ILE A 93 -13.65 4.69 -12.85
C ILE A 93 -14.10 3.92 -14.09
N LEU A 94 -15.27 4.24 -14.66
CA LEU A 94 -15.81 3.58 -15.86
C LEU A 94 -15.07 3.97 -17.16
N GLY A 95 -14.49 5.17 -17.22
CA GLY A 95 -13.84 5.71 -18.42
C GLY A 95 -14.51 6.98 -18.90
#